data_AF-A0A1U7MQJ4-F1
#
_entry.id   AF-A0A1U7MQJ4-F1
#
_cell.length_a   1.000
_cell.length_b   1.000
_cell.length_c   1.000
_cell.angle_alpha   90.00
_cell.angle_beta   90.00
_cell.angle_gamma   90.00
#
_symmetry.space_group_name_H-M   'P 1'
#
loop_
_entity.id
_entity.type
_entity.pdbx_description
1 polymer ?
#
loop_
_entity_poly.entity_id
_entity_poly.type
_entity_poly.pdbx_seq_one_letter_code
_entity_poly.pdbx_strand_id
1 'polypeptide(L)'
;MTAVDTATDAVLSALADAARWDRHADGLIHAFELLDQLVADTSRLRPRPHRNRGRREHQAVLRLRMGFEQFLDALTSATPLDAQRQEAVGQRHLDSASEVLAEVNRHDDLSEQLQERPLMEVLGADHGVAAGESFTDMIAGLGPKLGLTGDDISLQIAIDAVDVATAALDRVRVLEVSDYVAGLLKDHSEVLEDHDWRTELLAAILTVDSRANTFVQVTDSDEHDLIVVQKALDLMVTVRERGLRAGVAALLVAGGHASFEELSVQSVGPMLKAGERHLPGLRLDQLSRAVRDAGAHQDFQMDREAVLLDRGRSRFTVEEFIDQVLAGLELHQGIMRGIYVAMTESGVGLPSPAELSSRERLDVVRYMLAAAGVRDVDMSYDGPTVKITGRGDSLPWASVVAGIADILPKDVEMVALELTGDRQTLHGTAQLHAYRQLQPGDDPTRSDTELLRFLRATSVTRFAGQNPLETQIWTNIATHMSNERAGDSLADRVRRVISIRDVARDAAVDTAAIETLLAGLRSLGAPPTAGARARLAFAPLPKGTPPHN
;
A
#
# COMPACT_ATOMS: atom_id res chain seq x y z
N MET A 1 8.22 -18.49 -11.56
CA MET A 1 9.61 -18.97 -11.65
C MET A 1 10.40 -17.87 -12.34
N THR A 2 11.24 -17.16 -11.60
CA THR A 2 11.95 -15.96 -12.06
C THR A 2 13.20 -16.33 -12.86
N ALA A 3 13.78 -15.36 -13.59
CA ALA A 3 15.07 -15.55 -14.27
C ALA A 3 16.21 -15.87 -13.26
N VAL A 4 16.10 -15.33 -12.04
CA VAL A 4 17.01 -15.60 -10.92
C VAL A 4 16.89 -17.05 -10.46
N ASP A 5 15.67 -17.56 -10.25
CA ASP A 5 15.44 -18.96 -9.85
C ASP A 5 16.01 -19.92 -10.90
N THR A 6 15.76 -19.63 -12.17
CA THR A 6 16.21 -20.47 -13.30
C THR A 6 17.73 -20.55 -13.38
N ALA A 7 18.44 -19.44 -13.22
CA ALA A 7 19.91 -19.42 -13.25
C ALA A 7 20.51 -20.09 -11.99
N THR A 8 19.92 -19.85 -10.82
CA THR A 8 20.37 -20.41 -9.53
C THR A 8 20.23 -21.93 -9.51
N ASP A 9 19.07 -22.46 -9.93
CA ASP A 9 18.80 -23.90 -9.99
C ASP A 9 19.70 -24.61 -10.99
N ALA A 10 19.98 -23.98 -12.15
CA ALA A 10 20.89 -24.51 -13.15
C ALA A 10 22.32 -24.65 -12.62
N VAL A 11 22.82 -23.63 -11.91
CA VAL A 11 24.18 -23.64 -11.33
C VAL A 11 24.31 -24.63 -10.18
N LEU A 12 23.33 -24.66 -9.26
CA LEU A 12 23.32 -25.64 -8.16
C LEU A 12 23.27 -27.07 -8.68
N SER A 13 22.46 -27.34 -9.70
CA SER A 13 22.38 -28.67 -10.32
C SER A 13 23.70 -29.05 -10.99
N ALA A 14 24.31 -28.13 -11.75
CA ALA A 14 25.58 -28.38 -12.41
C ALA A 14 26.75 -28.59 -11.43
N LEU A 15 26.80 -27.83 -10.32
CA LEU A 15 27.79 -28.01 -9.25
C LEU A 15 27.60 -29.37 -8.54
N ALA A 16 26.35 -29.75 -8.25
CA ALA A 16 26.04 -31.04 -7.63
C ALA A 16 26.42 -32.23 -8.54
N ASP A 17 26.19 -32.10 -9.84
CA ASP A 17 26.57 -33.11 -10.82
C ASP A 17 28.09 -33.22 -10.97
N ALA A 18 28.80 -32.09 -11.03
CA ALA A 18 30.27 -32.05 -11.10
C ALA A 18 30.94 -32.63 -9.84
N ALA A 19 30.34 -32.43 -8.66
CA ALA A 19 30.82 -33.01 -7.40
C ALA A 19 30.65 -34.54 -7.33
N ARG A 20 29.64 -35.08 -8.03
CA ARG A 20 29.29 -36.52 -8.00
C ARG A 20 29.94 -37.32 -9.12
N TRP A 21 30.17 -36.70 -10.27
CA TRP A 21 30.62 -37.36 -11.49
C TRP A 21 31.81 -36.61 -12.08
N ASP A 22 32.92 -37.32 -12.31
CA ASP A 22 34.19 -36.78 -12.83
C ASP A 22 34.14 -36.34 -14.31
N ARG A 23 32.98 -35.96 -14.88
CA ARG A 23 32.87 -35.66 -16.33
C ARG A 23 31.85 -34.59 -16.71
N HIS A 24 32.36 -33.72 -17.60
CA HIS A 24 31.72 -32.73 -18.48
C HIS A 24 31.51 -31.33 -17.90
N ALA A 25 32.50 -30.47 -18.15
CA ALA A 25 32.46 -29.03 -17.89
C ALA A 25 31.35 -28.31 -18.68
N ASP A 26 30.80 -28.91 -19.75
CA ASP A 26 29.80 -28.27 -20.61
C ASP A 26 28.54 -27.84 -19.85
N GLY A 27 28.09 -28.64 -18.88
CA GLY A 27 26.94 -28.29 -18.03
C GLY A 27 27.23 -27.14 -17.06
N LEU A 28 28.44 -27.11 -16.49
CA LEU A 28 28.91 -26.00 -15.66
C LEU A 28 29.07 -24.71 -16.48
N ILE A 29 29.71 -24.80 -17.65
CA ILE A 29 29.90 -23.65 -18.55
C ILE A 29 28.55 -23.04 -18.92
N HIS A 30 27.59 -23.86 -19.35
CA HIS A 30 26.26 -23.37 -19.71
C HIS A 30 25.52 -22.72 -18.52
N ALA A 31 25.60 -23.31 -17.32
CA ALA A 31 24.96 -22.76 -16.15
C ALA A 31 25.57 -21.42 -15.72
N PHE A 32 26.90 -21.28 -15.79
CA PHE A 32 27.58 -20.01 -15.50
C PHE A 32 27.37 -18.97 -16.61
N GLU A 33 27.19 -19.36 -17.88
CA GLU A 33 26.77 -18.45 -18.95
C GLU A 33 25.39 -17.84 -18.68
N LEU A 34 24.42 -18.64 -18.19
CA LEU A 34 23.11 -18.13 -17.78
C LEU A 34 23.22 -17.14 -16.61
N LEU A 35 24.11 -17.42 -15.65
CA LEU A 35 24.37 -16.52 -14.54
C LEU A 35 25.05 -15.22 -14.99
N ASP A 36 26.00 -15.29 -15.90
CA ASP A 36 26.66 -14.11 -16.49
C ASP A 36 25.68 -13.27 -17.32
N GLN A 37 24.77 -13.92 -18.04
CA GLN A 37 23.69 -13.23 -18.76
C GLN A 37 22.75 -12.51 -17.77
N LEU A 38 22.38 -13.15 -16.65
CA LEU A 38 21.59 -12.52 -15.60
C LEU A 38 22.32 -11.32 -14.96
N VAL A 39 23.63 -11.44 -14.71
CA VAL A 39 24.47 -10.32 -14.25
C VAL A 39 24.45 -9.19 -15.27
N ALA A 40 24.59 -9.50 -16.56
CA ALA A 40 24.57 -8.51 -17.63
C ALA A 40 23.21 -7.82 -17.76
N ASP A 41 22.11 -8.55 -17.65
CA ASP A 41 20.76 -7.99 -17.75
C ASP A 41 20.43 -7.10 -16.54
N THR A 42 20.79 -7.52 -15.33
CA THR A 42 20.61 -6.71 -14.11
C THR A 42 21.58 -5.54 -14.01
N SER A 43 22.69 -5.54 -14.75
CA SER A 43 23.64 -4.41 -14.78
C SER A 43 23.06 -3.16 -15.46
N ARG A 44 22.00 -3.33 -16.27
CA ARG A 44 21.32 -2.21 -16.92
C ARG A 44 20.53 -1.44 -15.87
N LEU A 45 20.93 -0.18 -15.65
CA LEU A 45 20.25 0.69 -14.70
C LEU A 45 18.79 0.91 -15.12
N ARG A 46 17.86 0.53 -14.25
CA ARG A 46 16.44 0.88 -14.40
C ARG A 46 16.28 2.42 -14.40
N PRO A 47 15.25 2.95 -15.10
CA PRO A 47 14.93 4.37 -15.02
C PRO A 47 14.54 4.77 -13.59
N ARG A 48 14.59 6.06 -13.29
CA ARG A 48 14.07 6.59 -12.03
C ARG A 48 12.54 6.47 -12.00
N PRO A 49 11.93 6.19 -10.83
CA PRO A 49 12.55 6.10 -9.51
C PRO A 49 13.25 4.74 -9.22
N HIS A 50 12.97 3.68 -9.98
CA HIS A 50 13.39 2.29 -9.69
C HIS A 50 14.89 1.96 -9.78
N ARG A 51 15.76 2.94 -10.06
CA ARG A 51 17.20 2.73 -10.23
C ARG A 51 17.88 2.13 -8.99
N ASN A 52 17.56 2.61 -7.78
CA ASN A 52 18.18 2.12 -6.55
C ASN A 52 17.79 0.66 -6.29
N ARG A 53 16.54 0.30 -6.60
CA ARG A 53 16.08 -1.09 -6.59
C ARG A 53 16.89 -1.97 -7.55
N GLY A 54 17.03 -1.55 -8.81
CA GLY A 54 17.83 -2.28 -9.80
C GLY A 54 19.28 -2.45 -9.37
N ARG A 55 19.87 -1.46 -8.68
CA ARG A 55 21.21 -1.60 -8.09
C ARG A 55 21.27 -2.64 -6.98
N ARG A 56 20.29 -2.70 -6.08
CA ARG A 56 20.23 -3.72 -5.00
C ARG A 56 20.08 -5.12 -5.57
N GLU A 57 19.19 -5.28 -6.55
CA GLU A 57 19.01 -6.54 -7.29
C GLU A 57 20.31 -6.97 -7.97
N HIS A 58 20.97 -6.07 -8.70
CA HIS A 58 22.26 -6.35 -9.33
C HIS A 58 23.36 -6.73 -8.33
N GLN A 59 23.46 -6.02 -7.20
CA GLN A 59 24.41 -6.37 -6.13
C GLN A 59 24.14 -7.74 -5.53
N ALA A 60 22.86 -8.12 -5.36
CA ALA A 60 22.50 -9.45 -4.88
C ALA A 60 22.86 -10.53 -5.91
N VAL A 61 22.62 -10.30 -7.20
CA VAL A 61 23.03 -11.21 -8.28
C VAL A 61 24.56 -11.34 -8.37
N LEU A 62 25.32 -10.27 -8.18
CA LEU A 62 26.78 -10.33 -8.08
C LEU A 62 27.23 -11.17 -6.87
N ARG A 63 26.56 -11.05 -5.72
CA ARG A 63 26.84 -11.90 -4.54
C ARG A 63 26.50 -13.36 -4.79
N LEU A 64 25.40 -13.67 -5.49
CA LEU A 64 25.09 -15.04 -5.92
C LEU A 64 26.24 -15.61 -6.75
N ARG A 65 26.71 -14.85 -7.75
CA ARG A 65 27.84 -15.24 -8.58
C ARG A 65 29.11 -15.49 -7.78
N MET A 66 29.50 -14.55 -6.91
CA MET A 66 30.66 -14.75 -6.02
C MET A 66 30.50 -16.00 -5.15
N GLY A 67 29.29 -16.26 -4.65
CA GLY A 67 28.99 -17.47 -3.89
C GLY A 67 29.25 -18.73 -4.69
N PHE A 68 28.70 -18.82 -5.91
CA PHE A 68 28.88 -19.97 -6.80
C PHE A 68 30.33 -20.16 -7.28
N GLU A 69 31.06 -19.08 -7.56
CA GLU A 69 32.49 -19.15 -7.88
C GLU A 69 33.29 -19.74 -6.71
N GLN A 70 32.97 -19.40 -5.46
CA GLN A 70 33.62 -20.00 -4.28
C GLN A 70 33.34 -21.49 -4.13
N PHE A 71 32.15 -21.96 -4.50
CA PHE A 71 31.86 -23.40 -4.54
C PHE A 71 32.65 -24.10 -5.65
N LEU A 72 32.87 -23.45 -6.79
CA LEU A 72 33.70 -23.96 -7.87
C LEU A 72 35.19 -24.03 -7.46
N ASP A 73 35.68 -23.01 -6.77
CA ASP A 73 37.00 -23.01 -6.15
C ASP A 73 37.13 -24.17 -5.14
N ALA A 74 36.09 -24.43 -4.32
CA ALA A 74 36.07 -25.53 -3.36
C ALA A 74 36.20 -26.92 -4.03
N LEU A 75 35.60 -27.11 -5.21
CA LEU A 75 35.74 -28.35 -5.98
C LEU A 75 37.17 -28.60 -6.48
N THR A 76 37.96 -27.53 -6.64
CA THR A 76 39.35 -27.59 -7.13
C THR A 76 40.39 -27.41 -6.03
N SER A 77 39.95 -27.28 -4.78
CA SER A 77 40.81 -27.05 -3.62
C SER A 77 41.75 -28.23 -3.36
N ALA A 78 43.01 -27.90 -3.03
CA ALA A 78 44.05 -28.89 -2.81
C ALA A 78 43.86 -29.69 -1.51
N THR A 79 43.13 -29.15 -0.54
CA THR A 79 42.86 -29.81 0.73
C THR A 79 41.38 -29.74 1.11
N PRO A 80 40.85 -30.76 1.83
CA PRO A 80 39.47 -30.72 2.32
C PRO A 80 39.18 -29.55 3.26
N LEU A 81 40.18 -29.09 4.02
CA LEU A 81 40.02 -27.96 4.93
C LEU A 81 39.85 -26.64 4.18
N ASP A 82 40.60 -26.45 3.09
CA ASP A 82 40.50 -25.24 2.26
C ASP A 82 39.19 -25.24 1.45
N ALA A 83 38.77 -26.40 0.95
CA ALA A 83 37.45 -26.57 0.33
C ALA A 83 36.32 -26.16 1.28
N GLN A 84 36.32 -26.67 2.53
CA GLN A 84 35.31 -26.30 3.55
C GLN A 84 35.31 -24.80 3.89
N ARG A 85 36.47 -24.15 3.88
CA ARG A 85 36.55 -22.69 4.10
C ARG A 85 35.93 -21.92 2.95
N GLN A 86 36.20 -22.33 1.71
CA GLN A 86 35.63 -21.72 0.51
C GLN A 86 34.11 -21.94 0.44
N GLU A 87 33.63 -23.14 0.73
CA GLU A 87 32.18 -23.43 0.86
C GLU A 87 31.52 -22.53 1.92
N ALA A 88 32.13 -22.37 3.09
CA ALA A 88 31.58 -21.51 4.14
C ALA A 88 31.52 -20.03 3.74
N VAL A 89 32.50 -19.54 2.97
CA VAL A 89 32.48 -18.17 2.41
C VAL A 89 31.43 -18.06 1.31
N GLY A 90 31.36 -19.05 0.42
CA GLY A 90 30.36 -19.13 -0.64
C GLY A 90 28.93 -19.13 -0.11
N GLN A 91 28.66 -19.94 0.92
CA GLN A 91 27.36 -20.00 1.57
C GLN A 91 26.94 -18.66 2.17
N ARG A 92 27.86 -17.93 2.83
CA ARG A 92 27.54 -16.58 3.35
C ARG A 92 27.17 -15.60 2.25
N HIS A 93 27.80 -15.71 1.08
CA HIS A 93 27.45 -14.88 -0.07
C HIS A 93 26.06 -15.24 -0.62
N LEU A 94 25.73 -16.53 -0.71
CA LEU A 94 24.41 -17.01 -1.13
C LEU A 94 23.33 -16.58 -0.14
N ASP A 95 23.51 -16.81 1.16
CA ASP A 95 22.55 -16.43 2.21
C ASP A 95 22.25 -14.93 2.16
N SER A 96 23.30 -14.11 2.09
CA SER A 96 23.16 -12.65 2.01
C SER A 96 22.46 -12.20 0.72
N ALA A 97 22.69 -12.90 -0.39
CA ALA A 97 22.00 -12.58 -1.64
C ALA A 97 20.53 -12.98 -1.60
N SER A 98 20.21 -14.16 -1.05
CA SER A 98 18.85 -14.65 -0.88
C SER A 98 18.01 -13.73 0.00
N GLU A 99 18.57 -13.19 1.10
CA GLU A 99 17.88 -12.20 1.95
C GLU A 99 17.48 -10.95 1.15
N VAL A 100 18.41 -10.38 0.39
CA VAL A 100 18.16 -9.18 -0.41
C VAL A 100 17.15 -9.46 -1.53
N LEU A 101 17.27 -10.59 -2.23
CA LEU A 101 16.36 -10.96 -3.31
C LEU A 101 14.95 -11.26 -2.80
N ALA A 102 14.82 -11.95 -1.66
CA ALA A 102 13.53 -12.17 -1.01
C ALA A 102 12.85 -10.86 -0.62
N GLU A 103 13.62 -9.87 -0.16
CA GLU A 103 13.11 -8.53 0.12
C GLU A 103 12.67 -7.79 -1.16
N VAL A 104 13.48 -7.84 -2.23
CA VAL A 104 13.12 -7.24 -3.52
C VAL A 104 11.85 -7.87 -4.11
N ASN A 105 11.75 -9.20 -4.09
CA ASN A 105 10.60 -9.94 -4.61
C ASN A 105 9.34 -9.68 -3.77
N ARG A 106 9.45 -9.62 -2.44
CA ARG A 106 8.32 -9.27 -1.57
C ARG A 106 7.73 -7.92 -1.95
N HIS A 107 8.56 -6.94 -2.30
CA HIS A 107 8.06 -5.63 -2.73
C HIS A 107 7.43 -5.67 -4.12
N ASP A 108 7.87 -6.56 -5.02
CA ASP A 108 7.19 -6.79 -6.30
C ASP A 108 5.83 -7.40 -6.10
N ASP A 109 5.76 -8.47 -5.31
CA ASP A 109 4.52 -9.15 -4.98
C ASP A 109 3.56 -8.17 -4.32
N LEU A 110 4.03 -7.37 -3.34
CA LEU A 110 3.23 -6.31 -2.72
C LEU A 110 2.82 -5.25 -3.73
N SER A 111 3.73 -4.74 -4.57
CA SER A 111 3.40 -3.70 -5.55
C SER A 111 2.42 -4.16 -6.62
N GLU A 112 2.50 -5.40 -7.09
CA GLU A 112 1.57 -6.02 -8.03
C GLU A 112 0.21 -6.22 -7.36
N GLN A 113 0.21 -6.77 -6.15
CA GLN A 113 -1.02 -6.91 -5.36
C GLN A 113 -1.69 -5.55 -5.08
N LEU A 114 -0.92 -4.48 -4.90
CA LEU A 114 -1.41 -3.11 -4.69
C LEU A 114 -2.06 -2.48 -5.93
N GLN A 115 -1.64 -2.91 -7.12
CA GLN A 115 -2.30 -2.50 -8.36
C GLN A 115 -3.65 -3.19 -8.53
N GLU A 116 -3.77 -4.42 -8.02
CA GLU A 116 -4.99 -5.21 -8.12
C GLU A 116 -5.97 -4.98 -6.95
N ARG A 117 -5.47 -4.57 -5.78
CA ARG A 117 -6.22 -4.47 -4.52
C ARG A 117 -5.76 -3.28 -3.68
N PRO A 118 -6.64 -2.68 -2.86
CA PRO A 118 -6.25 -1.65 -1.90
C PRO A 118 -5.15 -2.12 -0.94
N LEU A 119 -4.22 -1.23 -0.57
CA LEU A 119 -3.11 -1.48 0.36
C LEU A 119 -3.47 -2.26 1.63
N MET A 120 -4.64 -1.98 2.17
CA MET A 120 -5.15 -2.63 3.36
C MET A 120 -5.52 -4.10 3.12
N GLU A 121 -6.09 -4.43 1.97
CA GLU A 121 -6.42 -5.81 1.60
C GLU A 121 -5.16 -6.64 1.29
N VAL A 122 -4.13 -6.00 0.75
CA VAL A 122 -2.83 -6.60 0.43
C VAL A 122 -2.04 -6.92 1.71
N LEU A 123 -1.91 -5.95 2.63
CA LEU A 123 -1.26 -6.15 3.93
C LEU A 123 -2.02 -7.17 4.80
N GLY A 124 -3.35 -7.21 4.69
CA GLY A 124 -4.18 -8.24 5.31
C GLY A 124 -3.96 -9.64 4.74
N ALA A 125 -3.76 -9.76 3.42
CA ALA A 125 -3.56 -11.04 2.74
C ALA A 125 -2.17 -11.67 3.04
N ASP A 126 -1.11 -10.85 3.08
CA ASP A 126 0.27 -11.30 3.38
C ASP A 126 0.42 -11.80 4.84
N HIS A 127 -0.44 -11.35 5.75
CA HIS A 127 -0.42 -11.74 7.17
C HIS A 127 -1.61 -12.60 7.60
N GLY A 128 -2.56 -12.86 6.70
CA GLY A 128 -3.83 -13.51 6.99
C GLY A 128 -4.52 -14.03 5.73
N VAL A 129 -4.13 -15.22 5.27
CA VAL A 129 -4.91 -15.95 4.28
C VAL A 129 -6.31 -16.27 4.85
N ALA A 130 -7.33 -15.82 4.10
CA ALA A 130 -8.66 -16.41 3.95
C ALA A 130 -9.69 -16.27 5.08
N ALA A 131 -10.32 -15.11 5.20
CA ALA A 131 -11.74 -15.02 5.49
C ALA A 131 -12.21 -13.61 5.09
N GLY A 132 -13.39 -13.47 4.50
CA GLY A 132 -13.99 -12.18 4.16
C GLY A 132 -14.40 -11.39 5.40
N GLU A 133 -13.42 -11.05 6.23
CA GLU A 133 -13.53 -10.34 7.50
C GLU A 133 -13.46 -8.83 7.28
N SER A 134 -14.10 -8.07 8.17
CA SER A 134 -14.14 -6.62 8.05
C SER A 134 -12.74 -6.01 8.25
N PHE A 135 -12.56 -4.78 7.76
CA PHE A 135 -11.34 -3.98 7.99
C PHE A 135 -10.92 -3.94 9.46
N THR A 136 -11.89 -3.91 10.37
CA THR A 136 -11.67 -3.88 11.82
C THR A 136 -11.24 -5.24 12.38
N ASP A 137 -11.75 -6.34 11.83
CA ASP A 137 -11.39 -7.71 12.23
C ASP A 137 -10.01 -8.11 11.69
N MET A 138 -9.66 -7.66 10.49
CA MET A 138 -8.32 -7.77 9.92
C MET A 138 -7.29 -7.05 10.81
N ILE A 139 -7.61 -5.83 11.25
CA ILE A 139 -6.80 -5.10 12.23
C ILE A 139 -6.74 -5.89 13.54
N ALA A 140 -7.87 -6.32 14.11
CA ALA A 140 -7.87 -7.07 15.38
C ALA A 140 -7.14 -8.43 15.32
N GLY A 141 -7.10 -9.10 14.16
CA GLY A 141 -6.44 -10.39 13.94
C GLY A 141 -4.93 -10.31 13.77
N LEU A 142 -4.39 -9.15 13.40
CA LEU A 142 -2.95 -8.88 13.28
C LEU A 142 -2.25 -8.77 14.64
N GLY A 143 -2.94 -8.23 15.65
CA GLY A 143 -2.39 -7.92 16.97
C GLY A 143 -1.83 -9.14 17.71
N PRO A 144 -2.61 -10.23 17.87
CA PRO A 144 -2.13 -11.46 18.53
C PRO A 144 -0.97 -12.15 17.82
N LYS A 145 -0.81 -11.97 16.50
CA LYS A 145 0.25 -12.59 15.70
C LYS A 145 1.55 -11.78 15.72
N LEU A 146 1.42 -10.46 15.80
CA LEU A 146 2.54 -9.51 15.90
C LEU A 146 2.96 -9.26 17.36
N GLY A 147 2.19 -9.75 18.34
CA GLY A 147 2.44 -9.53 19.77
C GLY A 147 2.03 -8.13 20.25
N LEU A 148 1.13 -7.47 19.52
CA LEU A 148 0.76 -6.07 19.67
C LEU A 148 -0.71 -5.92 20.11
N THR A 149 -1.01 -4.93 20.93
CA THR A 149 -2.37 -4.68 21.47
C THR A 149 -3.06 -3.52 20.76
N GLY A 150 -4.28 -3.76 20.26
CA GLY A 150 -5.38 -2.78 20.12
C GLY A 150 -5.23 -1.59 19.15
N ASP A 151 -4.12 -0.86 19.19
CA ASP A 151 -3.87 0.36 18.43
C ASP A 151 -2.51 0.33 17.69
N ASP A 152 -1.59 -0.55 18.11
CA ASP A 152 -0.23 -0.71 17.55
C ASP A 152 -0.19 -1.28 16.13
N ILE A 153 -1.28 -1.92 15.69
CA ILE A 153 -1.38 -2.54 14.36
C ILE A 153 -1.40 -1.47 13.28
N SER A 154 -1.98 -0.30 13.57
CA SER A 154 -1.96 0.86 12.69
C SER A 154 -0.54 1.37 12.45
N LEU A 155 0.31 1.34 13.47
CA LEU A 155 1.72 1.71 13.37
C LEU A 155 2.53 0.68 12.58
N GLN A 156 2.28 -0.62 12.78
CA GLN A 156 2.94 -1.64 12.00
C GLN A 156 2.58 -1.54 10.51
N ILE A 157 1.29 -1.34 10.19
CA ILE A 157 0.85 -1.04 8.82
C ILE A 157 1.54 0.20 8.27
N ALA A 158 1.71 1.25 9.07
CA ALA A 158 2.42 2.45 8.65
C ALA A 158 3.90 2.18 8.39
N ILE A 159 4.58 1.37 9.21
CA ILE A 159 5.97 0.93 8.98
C ILE A 159 6.06 0.14 7.68
N ASP A 160 5.17 -0.82 7.45
CA ASP A 160 5.16 -1.65 6.25
C ASP A 160 4.84 -0.83 5.00
N ALA A 161 3.93 0.15 5.10
CA ALA A 161 3.63 1.09 4.03
C ALA A 161 4.85 1.96 3.66
N VAL A 162 5.60 2.44 4.66
CA VAL A 162 6.87 3.15 4.43
C VAL A 162 7.90 2.21 3.80
N ASP A 163 8.02 0.97 4.28
CA ASP A 163 8.93 -0.02 3.72
C ASP A 163 8.61 -0.33 2.24
N VAL A 164 7.33 -0.44 1.86
CA VAL A 164 6.89 -0.55 0.46
C VAL A 164 7.19 0.72 -0.33
N ALA A 165 6.85 1.90 0.20
CA ALA A 165 7.12 3.18 -0.46
C ALA A 165 8.63 3.40 -0.70
N THR A 166 9.48 2.82 0.15
CA THR A 166 10.94 2.90 0.02
C THR A 166 11.53 1.87 -0.94
N ALA A 167 10.73 0.99 -1.55
CA ALA A 167 11.21 -0.01 -2.50
C ALA A 167 11.90 0.62 -3.72
N ALA A 168 11.49 1.82 -4.13
CA ALA A 168 12.13 2.59 -5.20
C ALA A 168 13.26 3.52 -4.70
N LEU A 169 13.45 3.64 -3.39
CA LEU A 169 14.38 4.57 -2.74
C LEU A 169 15.68 3.88 -2.27
N ASP A 170 16.66 4.66 -1.81
CA ASP A 170 17.83 4.12 -1.11
C ASP A 170 17.46 3.66 0.31
N ARG A 171 17.08 2.38 0.43
CA ARG A 171 16.66 1.79 1.72
C ARG A 171 17.78 1.79 2.77
N VAL A 172 19.05 1.65 2.38
CA VAL A 172 20.15 1.65 3.36
C VAL A 172 20.17 3.00 4.07
N ARG A 173 20.06 4.09 3.31
CA ARG A 173 19.96 5.43 3.86
C ARG A 173 18.72 5.61 4.75
N VAL A 174 17.56 5.11 4.30
CA VAL A 174 16.30 5.19 5.07
C VAL A 174 16.46 4.50 6.44
N LEU A 175 17.01 3.28 6.46
CA LEU A 175 17.20 2.51 7.70
C LEU A 175 18.23 3.16 8.63
N GLU A 176 19.36 3.66 8.10
CA GLU A 176 20.37 4.37 8.91
C GLU A 176 19.77 5.60 9.62
N VAL A 177 18.94 6.38 8.91
CA VAL A 177 18.24 7.53 9.50
C VAL A 177 17.18 7.06 10.50
N SER A 178 16.42 6.02 10.16
CA SER A 178 15.39 5.43 11.03
C SER A 178 15.97 4.99 12.37
N ASP A 179 17.08 4.25 12.36
CA ASP A 179 17.73 3.75 13.57
C ASP A 179 18.27 4.90 14.44
N TYR A 180 18.82 5.93 13.80
CA TYR A 180 19.27 7.14 14.49
C TYR A 180 18.10 7.88 15.17
N VAL A 181 16.99 8.05 14.46
CA VAL A 181 15.79 8.74 14.96
C VAL A 181 15.13 7.94 16.09
N ALA A 182 14.95 6.64 15.91
CA ALA A 182 14.41 5.78 16.96
C ALA A 182 15.29 5.81 18.23
N GLY A 183 16.62 5.73 18.04
CA GLY A 183 17.58 5.84 19.14
C GLY A 183 17.53 7.18 19.88
N LEU A 184 17.24 8.29 19.19
CA LEU A 184 17.06 9.60 19.81
C LEU A 184 15.76 9.72 20.59
N LEU A 185 14.69 9.06 20.17
CA LEU A 185 13.36 9.18 20.76
C LEU A 185 13.07 8.14 21.85
N LYS A 186 13.90 7.10 21.95
CA LYS A 186 13.71 5.93 22.83
C LYS A 186 13.36 6.26 24.29
N ASP A 187 13.96 7.32 24.84
CA ASP A 187 13.79 7.71 26.24
C ASP A 187 12.95 9.01 26.40
N HIS A 188 12.24 9.42 25.34
CA HIS A 188 11.53 10.70 25.26
C HIS A 188 10.03 10.52 24.98
N SER A 189 9.36 9.71 25.79
CA SER A 189 7.93 9.42 25.62
C SER A 189 7.07 10.69 25.73
N GLU A 190 7.52 11.70 26.50
CA GLU A 190 6.83 12.99 26.63
C GLU A 190 6.68 13.74 25.30
N VAL A 191 7.65 13.59 24.39
CA VAL A 191 7.59 14.18 23.06
C VAL A 191 6.62 13.41 22.17
N LEU A 192 6.63 12.08 22.29
CA LEU A 192 5.77 11.19 21.51
C LEU A 192 4.30 11.27 21.94
N GLU A 193 4.04 11.53 23.22
CA GLU A 193 2.70 11.64 23.80
C GLU A 193 2.01 12.97 23.44
N ASP A 194 2.74 13.99 22.99
CA ASP A 194 2.19 15.30 22.59
C ASP A 194 1.14 15.13 21.48
N HIS A 195 -0.11 15.46 21.82
CA HIS A 195 -1.25 15.21 20.95
C HIS A 195 -1.33 16.18 19.77
N ASP A 196 -0.99 17.45 19.98
CA ASP A 196 -1.06 18.49 18.95
C ASP A 196 0.01 18.21 17.88
N TRP A 197 1.23 17.87 18.32
CA TRP A 197 2.30 17.46 17.41
C TRP A 197 1.97 16.17 16.65
N ARG A 198 1.43 15.14 17.31
CA ARG A 198 1.02 13.90 16.63
C ARG A 198 -0.03 14.14 15.54
N THR A 199 -0.93 15.09 15.77
CA THR A 199 -1.94 15.51 14.78
C THR A 199 -1.26 16.20 13.58
N GLU A 200 -0.31 17.10 13.83
CA GLU A 200 0.50 17.74 12.77
C GLU A 200 1.34 16.71 11.99
N LEU A 201 1.93 15.74 12.70
CA LEU A 201 2.70 14.65 12.12
C LEU A 201 1.84 13.83 11.15
N LEU A 202 0.66 13.37 11.59
CA LEU A 202 -0.27 12.59 10.77
C LEU A 202 -0.66 13.38 9.50
N ALA A 203 -1.00 14.66 9.63
CA ALA A 203 -1.30 15.52 8.49
C ALA A 203 -0.10 15.64 7.53
N ALA A 204 1.11 15.78 8.06
CA ALA A 204 2.33 15.89 7.27
C ALA A 204 2.61 14.61 6.46
N ILE A 205 2.50 13.44 7.09
CA ILE A 205 2.68 12.12 6.44
C ILE A 205 1.74 11.98 5.25
N LEU A 206 0.44 12.14 5.48
CA LEU A 206 -0.59 11.95 4.46
C LEU A 206 -0.40 12.90 3.27
N THR A 207 0.00 14.15 3.56
CA THR A 207 0.25 15.15 2.53
C THR A 207 1.49 14.78 1.69
N VAL A 208 2.59 14.37 2.34
CA VAL A 208 3.82 14.00 1.63
C VAL A 208 3.60 12.74 0.80
N ASP A 209 2.99 11.69 1.35
CA ASP A 209 2.78 10.44 0.66
C ASP A 209 1.81 10.58 -0.53
N SER A 210 0.75 11.40 -0.39
CA SER A 210 -0.14 11.73 -1.52
C SER A 210 0.64 12.37 -2.69
N ARG A 211 1.59 13.27 -2.39
CA ARG A 211 2.44 13.90 -3.40
C ARG A 211 3.48 12.93 -3.97
N ALA A 212 4.03 12.04 -3.14
CA ALA A 212 4.97 11.02 -3.57
C ALA A 212 4.30 10.05 -4.57
N ASN A 213 3.10 9.57 -4.26
CA ASN A 213 2.32 8.72 -5.17
C ASN A 213 2.02 9.41 -6.49
N THR A 214 1.59 10.68 -6.45
CA THR A 214 1.36 11.47 -7.66
C THR A 214 2.63 11.60 -8.50
N PHE A 215 3.78 11.81 -7.85
CA PHE A 215 5.07 11.95 -8.54
C PHE A 215 5.48 10.64 -9.23
N VAL A 216 5.42 9.50 -8.52
CA VAL A 216 5.74 8.16 -9.07
C VAL A 216 4.86 7.85 -10.28
N GLN A 217 3.55 8.08 -10.15
CA GLN A 217 2.61 7.82 -11.24
C GLN A 217 2.87 8.68 -12.48
N VAL A 218 3.34 9.93 -12.31
CA VAL A 218 3.68 10.83 -13.43
C VAL A 218 5.01 10.43 -14.07
N THR A 219 5.99 9.95 -13.30
CA THR A 219 7.24 9.41 -13.87
C THR A 219 7.01 8.13 -14.68
N ASP A 220 5.99 7.36 -14.34
CA ASP A 220 5.66 6.11 -15.04
C ASP A 220 4.82 6.33 -16.31
N SER A 221 4.20 7.51 -16.50
CA SER A 221 3.16 7.72 -17.51
C SER A 221 3.60 8.42 -18.81
N ASP A 222 4.86 8.28 -19.25
CA ASP A 222 5.42 8.93 -20.47
C ASP A 222 5.08 10.43 -20.60
N GLU A 223 4.92 11.13 -19.46
CA GLU A 223 4.58 12.54 -19.41
C GLU A 223 5.77 13.42 -19.81
N HIS A 224 5.48 14.65 -20.27
CA HIS A 224 6.54 15.58 -20.64
C HIS A 224 7.41 15.94 -19.42
N ASP A 225 8.75 15.97 -19.60
CA ASP A 225 9.75 16.33 -18.58
C ASP A 225 9.41 17.58 -17.74
N LEU A 226 8.77 18.60 -18.33
CA LEU A 226 8.35 19.80 -17.62
C LEU A 226 7.34 19.47 -16.50
N ILE A 227 6.40 18.58 -16.78
CA ILE A 227 5.37 18.14 -15.81
C ILE A 227 6.05 17.29 -14.72
N VAL A 228 6.94 16.37 -15.09
CA VAL A 228 7.71 15.55 -14.15
C VAL A 228 8.50 16.43 -13.18
N VAL A 229 9.24 17.42 -13.69
CA VAL A 229 10.03 18.37 -12.89
C VAL A 229 9.14 19.21 -11.98
N GLN A 230 7.99 19.67 -12.48
CA GLN A 230 7.04 20.43 -11.66
C GLN A 230 6.50 19.59 -10.49
N LYS A 231 6.07 18.35 -10.74
CA LYS A 231 5.57 17.45 -9.68
C LYS A 231 6.68 17.05 -8.70
N ALA A 232 7.92 16.90 -9.18
CA ALA A 232 9.09 16.65 -8.33
C ALA A 232 9.39 17.85 -7.41
N LEU A 233 9.31 19.09 -7.93
CA LEU A 233 9.44 20.29 -7.10
C LEU A 233 8.32 20.39 -6.06
N ASP A 234 7.07 20.14 -6.46
CA ASP A 234 5.92 20.16 -5.55
C ASP A 234 6.08 19.13 -4.42
N LEU A 235 6.58 17.92 -4.75
CA LEU A 235 6.94 16.91 -3.76
C LEU A 235 8.01 17.41 -2.80
N MET A 236 9.12 17.96 -3.32
CA MET A 236 10.22 18.46 -2.48
C MET A 236 9.79 19.60 -1.55
N VAL A 237 8.94 20.52 -2.02
CA VAL A 237 8.35 21.56 -1.18
C VAL A 237 7.54 20.95 -0.05
N THR A 238 6.71 19.96 -0.36
CA THR A 238 5.86 19.30 0.61
C THR A 238 6.69 18.54 1.65
N VAL A 239 7.69 17.78 1.20
CA VAL A 239 8.68 17.11 2.06
C VAL A 239 9.33 18.12 3.01
N ARG A 240 9.79 19.26 2.50
CA ARG A 240 10.46 20.29 3.31
C ARG A 240 9.50 20.96 4.29
N GLU A 241 8.42 21.54 3.81
CA GLU A 241 7.54 22.44 4.57
C GLU A 241 6.62 21.71 5.54
N ARG A 242 6.31 20.43 5.26
CA ARG A 242 5.45 19.58 6.10
C ARG A 242 6.24 18.46 6.75
N GLY A 243 6.76 17.54 5.94
CA GLY A 243 7.36 16.29 6.43
C GLY A 243 8.57 16.50 7.36
N LEU A 244 9.60 17.17 6.86
CA LEU A 244 10.82 17.45 7.62
C LEU A 244 10.55 18.42 8.77
N ARG A 245 9.63 19.38 8.62
CA ARG A 245 9.22 20.29 9.70
C ARG A 245 8.69 19.50 10.90
N ALA A 246 7.69 18.65 10.69
CA ALA A 246 7.07 17.87 11.77
C ALA A 246 8.06 16.90 12.44
N GLY A 247 8.88 16.20 11.64
CA GLY A 247 9.84 15.23 12.16
C GLY A 247 11.04 15.87 12.87
N VAL A 248 11.66 16.91 12.29
CA VAL A 248 12.81 17.60 12.90
C VAL A 248 12.39 18.34 14.17
N ALA A 249 11.16 18.87 14.23
CA ALA A 249 10.68 19.54 15.43
C ALA A 249 10.70 18.61 16.66
N ALA A 250 10.15 17.40 16.53
CA ALA A 250 10.17 16.41 17.62
C ALA A 250 11.60 16.09 18.07
N LEU A 251 12.52 15.92 17.12
CA LEU A 251 13.90 15.55 17.44
C LEU A 251 14.68 16.69 18.10
N LEU A 252 14.40 17.94 17.74
CA LEU A 252 14.98 19.10 18.42
C LEU A 252 14.44 19.26 19.85
N VAL A 253 13.17 18.94 20.08
CA VAL A 253 12.56 18.93 21.41
C VAL A 253 13.15 17.80 22.27
N ALA A 254 13.21 16.58 21.74
CA ALA A 254 13.83 15.44 22.42
C ALA A 254 15.31 15.71 22.79
N GLY A 255 16.07 16.35 21.88
CA GLY A 255 17.44 16.76 22.13
C GLY A 255 17.60 17.93 23.13
N GLY A 256 16.51 18.49 23.66
CA GLY A 256 16.54 19.62 24.60
C GLY A 256 17.03 20.93 23.98
N HIS A 257 16.88 21.09 22.66
CA HIS A 257 17.41 22.24 21.92
C HIS A 257 16.37 23.34 21.68
N ALA A 258 15.08 23.03 21.77
CA ALA A 258 13.97 23.97 21.64
C ALA A 258 12.70 23.37 22.27
N SER A 259 11.65 24.17 22.44
CA SER A 259 10.30 23.67 22.74
C SER A 259 9.40 23.65 21.49
N PHE A 260 8.31 22.87 21.51
CA PHE A 260 7.32 22.90 20.42
C PHE A 260 6.72 24.30 20.22
N GLU A 261 6.52 25.08 21.29
CA GLU A 261 6.03 26.45 21.22
C GLU A 261 6.99 27.35 20.42
N GLU A 262 8.29 27.29 20.70
CA GLU A 262 9.32 28.05 19.98
C GLU A 262 9.39 27.65 18.50
N LEU A 263 9.29 26.36 18.22
CA LEU A 263 9.41 25.81 16.87
C LEU A 263 8.16 26.06 16.02
N SER A 264 6.97 26.14 16.63
CA SER A 264 5.70 26.35 15.94
C SER A 264 5.65 27.65 15.15
N VAL A 265 6.28 28.71 15.67
CA VAL A 265 6.35 30.05 15.05
C VAL A 265 7.59 30.23 14.16
N GLN A 266 8.53 29.28 14.20
CA GLN A 266 9.77 29.36 13.44
C GLN A 266 9.53 28.96 11.97
N SER A 267 10.18 29.68 11.05
CA SER A 267 10.23 29.23 9.66
C SER A 267 11.05 27.93 9.52
N VAL A 268 10.71 27.11 8.54
CA VAL A 268 11.34 25.80 8.32
C VAL A 268 12.85 25.91 8.05
N GLY A 269 13.30 26.92 7.29
CA GLY A 269 14.73 27.09 6.98
C GLY A 269 15.65 27.16 8.22
N PRO A 270 15.39 28.07 9.18
CA PRO A 270 16.07 28.09 10.47
C PRO A 270 15.99 26.79 11.27
N MET A 271 14.82 26.13 11.30
CA MET A 271 14.64 24.84 11.99
C MET A 271 15.52 23.74 11.40
N LEU A 272 15.58 23.62 10.06
CA LEU A 272 16.45 22.65 9.39
C LEU A 272 17.93 22.95 9.62
N LYS A 273 18.33 24.23 9.73
CA LYS A 273 19.70 24.61 10.11
C LYS A 273 20.03 24.23 11.55
N ALA A 274 19.06 24.34 12.46
CA ALA A 274 19.23 23.86 13.83
C ALA A 274 19.38 22.33 13.85
N GLY A 275 18.52 21.61 13.11
CA GLY A 275 18.64 20.17 12.90
C GLY A 275 20.00 19.75 12.33
N GLU A 276 20.49 20.43 11.30
CA GLU A 276 21.82 20.16 10.71
C GLU A 276 22.95 20.32 11.74
N ARG A 277 22.85 21.31 12.63
CA ARG A 277 23.87 21.58 13.66
C ARG A 277 23.83 20.58 14.82
N HIS A 278 22.62 20.22 15.26
CA HIS A 278 22.41 19.50 16.51
C HIS A 278 22.11 18.01 16.34
N LEU A 279 21.68 17.60 15.14
CA LEU A 279 21.25 16.24 14.82
C LEU A 279 22.01 15.71 13.58
N PRO A 280 23.36 15.59 13.64
CA PRO A 280 24.18 15.26 12.47
C PRO A 280 23.85 13.89 11.84
N GLY A 281 23.29 12.96 12.62
CA GLY A 281 22.84 11.66 12.10
C GLY A 281 21.69 11.75 11.08
N LEU A 282 20.96 12.88 11.04
CA LEU A 282 19.93 13.12 10.02
C LEU A 282 20.50 13.43 8.64
N ARG A 283 21.79 13.77 8.51
CA ARG A 283 22.42 14.06 7.20
C ARG A 283 21.67 15.12 6.37
N LEU A 284 21.09 16.13 7.04
CA LEU A 284 20.34 17.23 6.43
C LEU A 284 21.20 18.07 5.47
N ASP A 285 22.51 18.07 5.68
CA ASP A 285 23.55 18.71 4.85
C ASP A 285 23.69 18.06 3.47
N GLN A 286 23.28 16.79 3.32
CA GLN A 286 23.32 16.05 2.06
C GLN A 286 22.18 16.41 1.09
N LEU A 287 21.20 17.20 1.54
CA LEU A 287 20.15 17.71 0.67
C LEU A 287 20.65 18.93 -0.10
N SER A 288 20.52 18.92 -1.43
CA SER A 288 20.83 20.10 -2.23
C SER A 288 20.03 21.31 -1.77
N ARG A 289 20.74 22.31 -1.26
CA ARG A 289 20.14 23.58 -0.82
C ARG A 289 19.36 24.27 -1.94
N ALA A 290 19.88 24.22 -3.17
CA ALA A 290 19.22 24.81 -4.32
C ALA A 290 17.86 24.15 -4.59
N VAL A 291 17.79 22.83 -4.48
CA VAL A 291 16.55 22.05 -4.70
C VAL A 291 15.56 22.27 -3.56
N ARG A 292 16.06 22.28 -2.32
CA ARG A 292 15.26 22.58 -1.12
C ARG A 292 14.64 23.99 -1.13
N ASP A 293 15.40 24.98 -1.59
CA ASP A 293 14.99 26.39 -1.56
C ASP A 293 14.20 26.80 -2.83
N ALA A 294 14.42 26.14 -3.98
CA ALA A 294 13.81 26.50 -5.27
C ALA A 294 12.27 26.41 -5.28
N GLY A 295 11.72 25.42 -4.59
CA GLY A 295 10.28 25.21 -4.57
C GLY A 295 9.51 26.30 -3.81
N ALA A 296 10.15 27.03 -2.88
CA ALA A 296 9.50 28.11 -2.13
C ALA A 296 9.18 29.35 -2.98
N HIS A 297 9.81 29.49 -4.15
CA HIS A 297 9.68 30.66 -5.02
C HIS A 297 9.24 30.32 -6.45
N GLN A 298 9.01 29.04 -6.78
CA GLN A 298 8.79 28.55 -8.15
C GLN A 298 9.88 29.04 -9.13
N ASP A 299 11.09 29.26 -8.62
CA ASP A 299 12.22 29.84 -9.35
C ASP A 299 12.99 28.73 -10.09
N PHE A 300 12.33 28.07 -11.04
CA PHE A 300 12.97 27.12 -11.94
C PHE A 300 12.76 27.48 -13.41
N GLN A 301 13.74 27.14 -14.24
CA GLN A 301 13.67 27.26 -15.69
C GLN A 301 14.10 25.93 -16.33
N MET A 302 13.46 25.58 -17.44
CA MET A 302 13.88 24.46 -18.28
C MET A 302 14.65 24.98 -19.48
N ASP A 303 15.88 24.50 -19.69
CA ASP A 303 16.70 24.79 -20.86
C ASP A 303 17.11 23.51 -21.58
N ARG A 304 16.42 23.21 -22.69
CA ARG A 304 16.58 22.11 -23.65
C ARG A 304 16.56 20.67 -23.11
N GLU A 305 17.09 20.42 -21.91
CA GLU A 305 17.15 19.15 -21.16
C GLU A 305 17.63 19.35 -19.71
N ALA A 306 17.82 20.60 -19.27
CA ALA A 306 18.37 20.92 -17.95
C ALA A 306 17.38 21.73 -17.10
N VAL A 307 17.34 21.37 -15.82
CA VAL A 307 16.64 22.10 -14.76
C VAL A 307 17.60 23.14 -14.19
N LEU A 308 17.22 24.41 -14.31
CA LEU A 308 17.98 25.55 -13.82
C LEU A 308 17.30 26.11 -12.57
N LEU A 309 18.01 26.11 -11.45
CA LEU A 309 17.57 26.66 -10.16
C LEU A 309 18.46 27.81 -9.72
N ASP A 310 18.00 28.61 -8.74
CA ASP A 310 18.71 29.78 -8.21
C ASP A 310 19.18 30.73 -9.33
N ARG A 311 18.23 31.09 -10.20
CA ARG A 311 18.46 31.97 -11.36
C ARG A 311 19.57 31.45 -12.30
N GLY A 312 19.69 30.14 -12.42
CA GLY A 312 20.64 29.46 -13.31
C GLY A 312 22.01 29.16 -12.70
N ARG A 313 22.21 29.38 -11.39
CA ARG A 313 23.48 29.02 -10.71
C ARG A 313 23.62 27.53 -10.47
N SER A 314 22.50 26.84 -10.26
CA SER A 314 22.47 25.39 -10.14
C SER A 314 21.85 24.82 -11.40
N ARG A 315 22.55 23.90 -12.05
CA ARG A 315 22.11 23.23 -13.28
C ARG A 315 22.14 21.73 -13.04
N PHE A 316 21.03 21.08 -13.32
CA PHE A 316 20.86 19.63 -13.21
C PHE A 316 20.30 19.10 -14.54
N THR A 317 20.67 17.89 -14.93
CA THR A 317 19.81 17.11 -15.83
C THR A 317 18.49 16.77 -15.12
N VAL A 318 17.45 16.39 -15.88
CA VAL A 318 16.17 15.95 -15.28
C VAL A 318 16.39 14.80 -14.30
N GLU A 319 17.23 13.82 -14.66
CA GLU A 319 17.54 12.70 -13.79
C GLU A 319 18.28 13.12 -12.51
N GLU A 320 19.32 13.95 -12.62
CA GLU A 320 20.05 14.46 -11.44
C GLU A 320 19.13 15.27 -10.53
N PHE A 321 18.17 16.01 -11.11
CA PHE A 321 17.19 16.76 -10.35
C PHE A 321 16.24 15.83 -9.59
N ILE A 322 15.71 14.79 -10.24
CA ILE A 322 14.88 13.76 -9.61
C ILE A 322 15.65 13.07 -8.48
N ASP A 323 16.94 12.79 -8.66
CA ASP A 323 17.79 12.19 -7.62
C ASP A 323 17.84 13.05 -6.35
N GLN A 324 17.92 14.37 -6.50
CA GLN A 324 17.91 15.28 -5.35
C GLN A 324 16.55 15.31 -4.64
N VAL A 325 15.45 15.17 -5.38
CA VAL A 325 14.10 15.10 -4.81
C VAL A 325 13.89 13.78 -4.08
N LEU A 326 14.28 12.66 -4.70
CA LEU A 326 14.23 11.32 -4.09
C LEU A 326 15.09 11.25 -2.82
N ALA A 327 16.26 11.90 -2.81
CA ALA A 327 17.09 12.03 -1.61
C ALA A 327 16.38 12.76 -0.45
N GLY A 328 15.53 13.75 -0.76
CA GLY A 328 14.67 14.41 0.22
C GLY A 328 13.58 13.48 0.75
N LEU A 329 12.95 12.72 -0.14
CA LEU A 329 11.92 11.74 0.24
C LEU A 329 12.51 10.60 1.07
N GLU A 330 13.67 10.06 0.70
CA GLU A 330 14.45 9.08 1.48
C GLU A 330 14.67 9.54 2.92
N LEU A 331 15.11 10.79 3.08
CA LEU A 331 15.33 11.36 4.41
C LEU A 331 14.03 11.44 5.21
N HIS A 332 12.96 11.94 4.59
CA HIS A 332 11.66 12.03 5.23
C HIS A 332 11.15 10.65 5.68
N GLN A 333 11.19 9.65 4.79
CA GLN A 333 10.74 8.29 5.09
C GLN A 333 11.58 7.65 6.21
N GLY A 334 12.90 7.88 6.22
CA GLY A 334 13.76 7.46 7.32
C GLY A 334 13.37 8.07 8.67
N ILE A 335 13.07 9.37 8.70
CA ILE A 335 12.62 10.05 9.92
C ILE A 335 11.25 9.52 10.37
N MET A 336 10.28 9.40 9.47
CA MET A 336 8.94 8.91 9.82
C MET A 336 8.98 7.47 10.34
N ARG A 337 9.74 6.58 9.67
CA ARG A 337 9.92 5.20 10.11
C ARG A 337 10.53 5.13 11.52
N GLY A 338 11.57 5.92 11.79
CA GLY A 338 12.19 5.98 13.11
C GLY A 338 11.24 6.48 14.20
N ILE A 339 10.39 7.46 13.87
CA ILE A 339 9.32 7.93 14.77
C ILE A 339 8.32 6.82 15.06
N TYR A 340 7.84 6.09 14.04
CA TYR A 340 6.90 4.99 14.24
C TYR A 340 7.48 3.86 15.07
N VAL A 341 8.76 3.51 14.87
CA VAL A 341 9.45 2.52 15.70
C VAL A 341 9.48 3.00 17.16
N ALA A 342 9.86 4.25 17.42
CA ALA A 342 9.89 4.80 18.77
C ALA A 342 8.48 4.87 19.42
N MET A 343 7.46 5.23 18.64
CA MET A 343 6.05 5.25 19.07
C MET A 343 5.57 3.84 19.45
N THR A 344 5.90 2.84 18.63
CA THR A 344 5.59 1.42 18.88
C THR A 344 6.28 0.94 20.15
N GLU A 345 7.57 1.23 20.33
CA GLU A 345 8.32 0.88 21.54
C GLU A 345 7.76 1.56 22.81
N SER A 346 7.18 2.76 22.66
CA SER A 346 6.58 3.52 23.75
C SER A 346 5.10 3.20 24.01
N GLY A 347 4.46 2.36 23.17
CA GLY A 347 3.03 2.06 23.27
C GLY A 347 2.11 3.26 22.96
N VAL A 348 2.56 4.19 22.12
CA VAL A 348 1.82 5.42 21.76
C VAL A 348 1.35 5.32 20.30
N GLY A 349 0.03 5.32 20.07
CA GLY A 349 -0.56 5.26 18.73
C GLY A 349 -0.60 6.59 17.96
N LEU A 350 -0.88 6.50 16.65
CA LEU A 350 -1.26 7.65 15.83
C LEU A 350 -2.68 8.13 16.19
N PRO A 351 -2.95 9.45 16.07
CA PRO A 351 -4.28 10.00 16.32
C PRO A 351 -5.27 9.52 15.27
N SER A 352 -6.56 9.59 15.59
CA SER A 352 -7.60 9.23 14.63
C SER A 352 -7.65 10.26 13.49
N PRO A 353 -7.81 9.85 12.22
CA PRO A 353 -8.10 10.78 11.12
C PRO A 353 -9.34 11.66 11.39
N ALA A 354 -10.24 11.22 12.27
CA ALA A 354 -11.40 11.99 12.71
C ALA A 354 -11.06 13.15 13.67
N GLU A 355 -9.82 13.31 14.09
CA GLU A 355 -9.32 14.43 14.92
C GLU A 355 -8.73 15.55 14.06
N LEU A 356 -8.35 15.24 12.80
CA LEU A 356 -7.80 16.20 11.85
C LEU A 356 -8.80 17.32 11.51
N SER A 357 -8.27 18.48 11.09
CA SER A 357 -9.12 19.56 10.58
C SER A 357 -9.85 19.13 9.30
N SER A 358 -10.98 19.78 8.96
CA SER A 358 -11.74 19.43 7.75
C SER A 358 -10.89 19.47 6.48
N ARG A 359 -9.89 20.36 6.42
CA ARG A 359 -8.94 20.44 5.31
C ARG A 359 -8.01 19.23 5.26
N GLU A 360 -7.41 18.84 6.38
CA GLU A 360 -6.48 17.71 6.44
C GLU A 360 -7.19 16.37 6.21
N ARG A 361 -8.45 16.25 6.64
CA ARG A 361 -9.30 15.11 6.30
C ARG A 361 -9.47 14.92 4.80
N LEU A 362 -9.56 16.02 4.05
CA LEU A 362 -9.58 15.95 2.59
C LEU A 362 -8.25 15.42 2.02
N ASP A 363 -7.13 15.75 2.66
CA ASP A 363 -5.83 15.20 2.26
C ASP A 363 -5.73 13.69 2.56
N VAL A 364 -6.36 13.19 3.64
CA VAL A 364 -6.53 11.73 3.86
C VAL A 364 -7.31 11.10 2.70
N VAL A 365 -8.44 11.69 2.31
CA VAL A 365 -9.26 11.17 1.20
C VAL A 365 -8.48 11.17 -0.12
N ARG A 366 -7.70 12.23 -0.38
CA ARG A 366 -6.79 12.30 -1.54
C ARG A 366 -5.72 11.22 -1.50
N TYR A 367 -5.13 10.97 -0.34
CA TYR A 367 -4.17 9.89 -0.14
C TYR A 367 -4.80 8.52 -0.46
N MET A 368 -5.99 8.22 0.07
CA MET A 368 -6.69 6.96 -0.19
C MET A 368 -7.03 6.77 -1.67
N LEU A 369 -7.45 7.83 -2.35
CA LEU A 369 -7.73 7.82 -3.79
C LEU A 369 -6.45 7.63 -4.61
N ALA A 370 -5.36 8.30 -4.24
CA ALA A 370 -4.06 8.15 -4.89
C ALA A 370 -3.50 6.73 -4.73
N ALA A 371 -3.61 6.16 -3.52
CA ALA A 371 -3.25 4.77 -3.23
C ALA A 371 -4.10 3.77 -4.03
N ALA A 372 -5.33 4.13 -4.37
CA ALA A 372 -6.20 3.35 -5.24
C ALA A 372 -6.04 3.68 -6.74
N GLY A 373 -4.97 4.38 -7.12
CA GLY A 373 -4.59 4.63 -8.52
C GLY A 373 -5.20 5.88 -9.17
N VAL A 374 -5.84 6.77 -8.40
CA VAL A 374 -6.45 8.00 -8.94
C VAL A 374 -5.46 9.18 -8.92
N ARG A 375 -5.26 9.79 -10.08
CA ARG A 375 -4.39 10.97 -10.30
C ARG A 375 -5.16 12.28 -10.26
N ASP A 376 -4.44 13.37 -9.99
CA ASP A 376 -4.94 14.76 -10.04
C ASP A 376 -6.29 14.94 -9.33
N VAL A 377 -6.39 14.37 -8.12
CA VAL A 377 -7.62 14.42 -7.33
C VAL A 377 -7.92 15.85 -6.92
N ASP A 378 -9.07 16.36 -7.34
CA ASP A 378 -9.69 17.57 -6.83
C ASP A 378 -11.01 17.27 -6.14
N MET A 379 -11.33 18.08 -5.14
CA MET A 379 -12.50 17.86 -4.30
C MET A 379 -13.16 19.18 -3.94
N SER A 380 -14.48 19.19 -4.03
CA SER A 380 -15.31 20.35 -3.70
C SER A 380 -16.53 19.92 -2.89
N TYR A 381 -16.99 20.84 -2.04
CA TYR A 381 -18.24 20.68 -1.31
C TYR A 381 -19.37 21.36 -2.08
N ASP A 382 -20.45 20.62 -2.29
CA ASP A 382 -21.72 21.10 -2.83
C ASP A 382 -22.85 20.72 -1.85
N GLY A 383 -23.02 21.55 -0.82
CA GLY A 383 -23.95 21.30 0.28
C GLY A 383 -23.64 19.98 1.00
N PRO A 384 -24.61 19.02 1.09
CA PRO A 384 -24.40 17.73 1.73
C PRO A 384 -23.64 16.72 0.84
N THR A 385 -23.12 17.15 -0.32
CA THR A 385 -22.40 16.29 -1.25
C THR A 385 -20.94 16.71 -1.36
N VAL A 386 -20.02 15.74 -1.29
CA VAL A 386 -18.63 15.93 -1.70
C VAL A 386 -18.48 15.45 -3.13
N LYS A 387 -18.08 16.36 -4.04
CA LYS A 387 -17.72 16.01 -5.41
C LYS A 387 -16.22 15.78 -5.50
N ILE A 388 -15.83 14.63 -6.00
CA ILE A 388 -14.46 14.18 -6.24
C ILE A 388 -14.25 14.07 -7.75
N THR A 389 -13.21 14.69 -8.26
CA THR A 389 -12.78 14.58 -9.67
C THR A 389 -11.35 14.07 -9.71
N GLY A 390 -11.02 13.19 -10.65
CA GLY A 390 -9.66 12.70 -10.82
C GLY A 390 -9.46 11.99 -12.15
N ARG A 391 -8.27 11.45 -12.38
CA ARG A 391 -7.91 10.69 -13.59
C ARG A 391 -7.56 9.25 -13.23
N GLY A 392 -8.04 8.30 -14.02
CA GLY A 392 -7.81 6.87 -13.79
C GLY A 392 -8.79 6.01 -14.60
N ASP A 393 -8.45 4.74 -14.81
CA ASP A 393 -9.25 3.83 -15.63
C ASP A 393 -10.16 2.89 -14.81
N SER A 394 -9.86 2.69 -13.53
CA SER A 394 -10.66 1.89 -12.63
C SER A 394 -10.48 2.35 -11.18
N LEU A 395 -11.43 1.99 -10.32
CA LEU A 395 -11.37 2.29 -8.89
C LEU A 395 -12.25 1.28 -8.14
N PRO A 396 -11.78 0.62 -7.07
CA PRO A 396 -12.62 -0.16 -6.16
C PRO A 396 -13.54 0.77 -5.35
N TRP A 397 -14.56 1.34 -6.00
CA TRP A 397 -15.35 2.46 -5.49
C TRP A 397 -16.03 2.18 -4.15
N ALA A 398 -16.58 0.98 -3.95
CA ALA A 398 -17.23 0.63 -2.69
C ALA A 398 -16.25 0.60 -1.51
N SER A 399 -15.04 0.05 -1.71
CA SER A 399 -13.99 0.00 -0.68
C SER A 399 -13.47 1.41 -0.37
N VAL A 400 -13.27 2.24 -1.39
CA VAL A 400 -12.87 3.65 -1.21
C VAL A 400 -13.94 4.41 -0.42
N VAL A 401 -15.22 4.27 -0.78
CA VAL A 401 -16.32 4.93 -0.05
C VAL A 401 -16.37 4.46 1.40
N ALA A 402 -16.22 3.15 1.65
CA ALA A 402 -16.16 2.62 3.01
C ALA A 402 -15.03 3.24 3.83
N GLY A 403 -13.86 3.39 3.22
CA GLY A 403 -12.70 4.00 3.86
C GLY A 403 -12.88 5.49 4.19
N ILE A 404 -13.55 6.25 3.32
CA ILE A 404 -13.70 7.71 3.50
C ILE A 404 -14.95 8.13 4.27
N ALA A 405 -15.92 7.22 4.49
CA ALA A 405 -17.20 7.54 5.09
C ALA A 405 -17.11 8.11 6.51
N ASP A 406 -16.16 7.61 7.30
CA ASP A 406 -15.91 8.04 8.68
C ASP A 406 -14.93 9.22 8.76
N ILE A 407 -14.18 9.47 7.69
CA ILE A 407 -13.29 10.63 7.56
C ILE A 407 -14.11 11.88 7.25
N LEU A 408 -15.05 11.79 6.30
CA LEU A 408 -15.83 12.93 5.86
C LEU A 408 -16.77 13.46 6.96
N PRO A 409 -16.97 14.79 7.06
CA PRO A 409 -17.86 15.40 8.05
C PRO A 409 -19.27 14.78 8.09
N LYS A 410 -19.88 14.71 9.28
CA LYS A 410 -21.16 14.00 9.49
C LYS A 410 -22.35 14.61 8.71
N ASP A 411 -22.26 15.89 8.38
CA ASP A 411 -23.20 16.64 7.55
C ASP A 411 -23.09 16.33 6.05
N VAL A 412 -22.01 15.67 5.61
CA VAL A 412 -21.94 15.09 4.26
C VAL A 412 -22.76 13.82 4.23
N GLU A 413 -23.75 13.77 3.33
CA GLU A 413 -24.64 12.64 3.12
C GLU A 413 -24.23 11.79 1.90
N MET A 414 -23.63 12.41 0.89
CA MET A 414 -23.31 11.78 -0.39
C MET A 414 -21.89 12.09 -0.85
N VAL A 415 -21.28 11.13 -1.55
CA VAL A 415 -20.07 11.36 -2.35
C VAL A 415 -20.38 11.08 -3.82
N ALA A 416 -19.96 11.99 -4.68
CA ALA A 416 -19.99 11.85 -6.13
C ALA A 416 -18.57 11.83 -6.69
N LEU A 417 -18.28 10.91 -7.60
CA LEU A 417 -17.00 10.75 -8.27
C LEU A 417 -17.16 10.95 -9.78
N GLU A 418 -16.21 11.66 -10.37
CA GLU A 418 -15.99 11.76 -11.80
C GLU A 418 -14.53 11.43 -12.11
N LEU A 419 -14.31 10.26 -12.71
CA LEU A 419 -12.99 9.72 -13.02
C LEU A 419 -12.79 9.79 -14.53
N THR A 420 -11.83 10.60 -14.98
CA THR A 420 -11.49 10.71 -16.40
C THR A 420 -10.39 9.71 -16.74
N GLY A 421 -10.78 8.60 -17.37
CA GLY A 421 -9.82 7.64 -17.93
C GLY A 421 -9.46 7.97 -19.37
N ASP A 422 -8.58 7.15 -19.96
CA ASP A 422 -8.11 7.36 -21.34
C ASP A 422 -9.20 7.03 -22.37
N ARG A 423 -10.10 6.10 -22.02
CA ARG A 423 -11.15 5.59 -22.92
C ARG A 423 -12.52 6.19 -22.66
N GLN A 424 -12.82 6.54 -21.41
CA GLN A 424 -14.13 7.02 -21.00
C GLN A 424 -14.06 7.74 -19.64
N THR A 425 -15.07 8.57 -19.38
CA THR A 425 -15.30 9.11 -18.04
C THR A 425 -16.22 8.18 -17.27
N LEU A 426 -15.78 7.74 -16.10
CA LEU A 426 -16.55 6.93 -15.17
C LEU A 426 -17.18 7.81 -14.09
N HIS A 427 -18.41 7.50 -13.72
CA HIS A 427 -19.12 8.20 -12.65
C HIS A 427 -19.44 7.26 -11.50
N GLY A 428 -19.18 7.72 -10.28
CA GLY A 428 -19.51 7.02 -9.04
C GLY A 428 -20.44 7.86 -8.16
N THR A 429 -21.35 7.22 -7.46
CA THR A 429 -22.12 7.86 -6.38
C THR A 429 -22.28 6.91 -5.21
N ALA A 430 -22.31 7.43 -3.99
CA ALA A 430 -22.61 6.65 -2.80
C ALA A 430 -23.20 7.51 -1.68
N GLN A 431 -24.13 6.93 -0.91
CA GLN A 431 -24.65 7.56 0.31
C GLN A 431 -23.84 7.12 1.53
N LEU A 432 -23.23 8.08 2.23
CA LEU A 432 -22.31 7.80 3.34
C LEU A 432 -23.00 7.25 4.58
N HIS A 433 -24.29 7.56 4.79
CA HIS A 433 -25.01 7.13 5.98
C HIS A 433 -25.04 5.60 6.13
N ALA A 434 -25.20 4.86 5.03
CA ALA A 434 -25.22 3.41 5.06
C ALA A 434 -23.84 2.81 5.40
N TYR A 435 -22.75 3.46 4.96
CA TYR A 435 -21.38 3.03 5.27
C TYR A 435 -21.00 3.31 6.72
N ARG A 436 -21.40 4.44 7.28
CA ARG A 436 -21.19 4.77 8.70
C ARG A 436 -21.87 3.80 9.67
N GLN A 437 -22.88 3.06 9.19
CA GLN A 437 -23.56 2.01 9.96
C GLN A 437 -22.87 0.64 9.90
N LEU A 438 -21.81 0.49 9.10
CA LEU A 438 -21.04 -0.76 8.98
C LEU A 438 -20.13 -1.01 10.18
N GLN A 439 -20.05 -0.09 11.16
CA GLN A 439 -19.20 -0.28 12.33
C GLN A 439 -19.53 -1.61 13.05
N PRO A 440 -18.51 -2.40 13.42
CA PRO A 440 -18.69 -3.69 14.05
C PRO A 440 -19.53 -3.51 15.32
N GLY A 441 -20.57 -4.34 15.46
CA GLY A 441 -21.27 -4.45 16.73
C GLY A 441 -20.47 -5.33 17.69
N ASP A 442 -20.70 -5.18 19.00
CA ASP A 442 -20.03 -5.95 20.07
C ASP A 442 -20.24 -7.48 20.00
N ASP A 443 -20.96 -8.00 19.00
CA ASP A 443 -21.39 -9.39 18.92
C ASP A 443 -21.05 -10.05 17.56
N PRO A 444 -19.87 -10.67 17.43
CA PRO A 444 -19.42 -11.36 16.21
C PRO A 444 -20.26 -12.60 15.86
N THR A 445 -21.26 -12.97 16.67
CA THR A 445 -22.12 -14.13 16.42
C THR A 445 -23.28 -13.85 15.45
N ARG A 446 -23.45 -12.61 14.96
CA ARG A 446 -24.56 -12.21 14.07
C ARG A 446 -24.11 -11.82 12.65
N SER A 447 -23.47 -12.76 11.95
CA SER A 447 -23.07 -12.64 10.54
C SER A 447 -24.18 -12.12 9.59
N ASP A 448 -25.45 -12.40 9.88
CA ASP A 448 -26.59 -11.98 9.04
C ASP A 448 -26.89 -10.49 9.13
N THR A 449 -26.71 -9.91 10.33
CA THR A 449 -27.00 -8.49 10.55
C THR A 449 -25.93 -7.64 9.86
N GLU A 450 -24.68 -8.07 9.95
CA GLU A 450 -23.55 -7.47 9.24
C GLU A 450 -23.70 -7.61 7.72
N LEU A 451 -24.07 -8.78 7.23
CA LEU A 451 -24.34 -9.00 5.81
C LEU A 451 -25.47 -8.11 5.30
N LEU A 452 -26.54 -7.92 6.07
CA LEU A 452 -27.62 -6.99 5.71
C LEU A 452 -27.18 -5.52 5.74
N ARG A 453 -26.31 -5.13 6.68
CA ARG A 453 -25.72 -3.77 6.69
C ARG A 453 -24.84 -3.54 5.46
N PHE A 454 -24.00 -4.52 5.12
CA PHE A 454 -23.17 -4.52 3.90
C PHE A 454 -24.02 -4.40 2.62
N LEU A 455 -25.09 -5.19 2.51
CA LEU A 455 -26.02 -5.11 1.38
C LEU A 455 -26.68 -3.73 1.27
N ARG A 456 -27.02 -3.10 2.40
CA ARG A 456 -27.56 -1.73 2.39
C ARG A 456 -26.54 -0.71 1.88
N ALA A 457 -25.29 -0.78 2.33
CA ALA A 457 -24.23 0.11 1.85
C ALA A 457 -23.98 -0.04 0.34
N THR A 458 -23.91 -1.28 -0.16
CA THR A 458 -23.75 -1.55 -1.59
C THR A 458 -25.00 -1.20 -2.41
N SER A 459 -26.21 -1.29 -1.85
CA SER A 459 -27.46 -0.91 -2.54
C SER A 459 -27.54 0.57 -2.91
N VAL A 460 -26.91 1.44 -2.11
CA VAL A 460 -26.88 2.90 -2.31
C VAL A 460 -25.61 3.38 -3.03
N THR A 461 -24.85 2.45 -3.60
CA THR A 461 -23.61 2.71 -4.31
C THR A 461 -23.76 2.43 -5.80
N ARG A 462 -23.29 3.34 -6.65
CA ARG A 462 -23.21 3.15 -8.10
C ARG A 462 -21.82 3.50 -8.59
N PHE A 463 -21.33 2.74 -9.56
CA PHE A 463 -20.10 3.04 -10.29
C PHE A 463 -20.30 2.63 -11.76
N ALA A 464 -19.94 3.51 -12.69
CA ALA A 464 -20.19 3.34 -14.13
C ALA A 464 -21.68 3.03 -14.45
N GLY A 465 -22.60 3.58 -13.65
CA GLY A 465 -24.04 3.34 -13.78
C GLY A 465 -24.53 1.99 -13.26
N GLN A 466 -23.65 1.15 -12.70
CA GLN A 466 -23.97 -0.20 -12.22
C GLN A 466 -23.84 -0.31 -10.69
N ASN A 467 -24.50 -1.31 -10.10
CA ASN A 467 -24.26 -1.70 -8.71
C ASN A 467 -22.92 -2.45 -8.60
N PRO A 468 -22.13 -2.24 -7.54
CA PRO A 468 -20.86 -2.96 -7.37
C PRO A 468 -21.02 -4.48 -7.21
N LEU A 469 -22.21 -4.97 -6.84
CA LEU A 469 -22.50 -6.39 -6.73
C LEU A 469 -23.32 -6.90 -7.92
N GLU A 470 -22.86 -8.00 -8.52
CA GLU A 470 -23.58 -8.70 -9.57
C GLU A 470 -24.88 -9.33 -9.05
N THR A 471 -25.89 -9.44 -9.92
CA THR A 471 -27.21 -10.04 -9.59
C THR A 471 -27.09 -11.45 -8.99
N GLN A 472 -26.10 -12.23 -9.43
CA GLN A 472 -25.87 -13.58 -8.91
C GLN A 472 -25.44 -13.57 -7.43
N ILE A 473 -24.65 -12.57 -7.01
CA ILE A 473 -24.19 -12.43 -5.62
C ILE A 473 -25.38 -12.20 -4.69
N TRP A 474 -26.32 -11.32 -5.08
CA TRP A 474 -27.56 -11.09 -4.34
C TRP A 474 -28.39 -12.37 -4.16
N THR A 475 -28.47 -13.18 -5.22
CA THR A 475 -29.19 -14.47 -5.20
C THR A 475 -28.50 -15.49 -4.30
N ASN A 476 -27.17 -15.55 -4.34
CA ASN A 476 -26.37 -16.44 -3.48
C ASN A 476 -26.55 -16.07 -2.00
N ILE A 477 -26.52 -14.78 -1.68
CA ILE A 477 -26.75 -14.27 -0.31
C ILE A 477 -28.18 -14.57 0.16
N ALA A 478 -29.19 -14.35 -0.69
CA ALA A 478 -30.58 -14.72 -0.40
C ALA A 478 -30.73 -16.22 -0.11
N THR A 479 -30.06 -17.06 -0.90
CA THR A 479 -30.03 -18.52 -0.70
C THR A 479 -29.37 -18.88 0.62
N HIS A 480 -28.22 -18.28 0.94
CA HIS A 480 -27.53 -18.51 2.20
C HIS A 480 -28.38 -18.10 3.41
N MET A 481 -29.04 -16.94 3.38
CA MET A 481 -29.96 -16.48 4.44
C MET A 481 -31.22 -17.33 4.59
N SER A 482 -31.58 -18.08 3.54
CA SER A 482 -32.74 -18.97 3.53
C SER A 482 -32.48 -20.32 4.19
N ASN A 483 -31.22 -20.69 4.43
CA ASN A 483 -30.86 -21.97 5.03
C ASN A 483 -31.35 -22.08 6.48
N GLU A 484 -31.67 -23.30 6.89
CA GLU A 484 -32.14 -23.60 8.24
C GLU A 484 -30.97 -23.57 9.23
N ARG A 485 -31.17 -22.91 10.38
CA ARG A 485 -30.19 -22.84 11.47
C ARG A 485 -30.84 -23.28 12.77
N ALA A 486 -30.03 -23.71 13.73
CA ALA A 486 -30.52 -24.17 15.03
C ALA A 486 -31.33 -23.05 15.72
N GLY A 487 -32.62 -23.30 15.96
CA GLY A 487 -33.53 -22.35 16.62
C GLY A 487 -34.29 -21.39 15.71
N ASP A 488 -34.04 -21.38 14.40
CA ASP A 488 -34.75 -20.50 13.46
C ASP A 488 -36.15 -21.02 13.10
N SER A 489 -37.16 -20.16 13.14
CA SER A 489 -38.47 -20.49 12.56
C SER A 489 -38.49 -20.25 11.04
N LEU A 490 -39.41 -20.89 10.33
CA LEU A 490 -39.69 -20.59 8.92
C LEU A 490 -40.03 -19.10 8.71
N ALA A 491 -40.71 -18.48 9.68
CA ALA A 491 -41.06 -17.06 9.62
C ALA A 491 -39.82 -16.16 9.70
N ASP A 492 -38.79 -16.53 10.46
CA ASP A 492 -37.53 -15.79 10.53
C ASP A 492 -36.75 -15.90 9.22
N ARG A 493 -36.69 -17.10 8.63
CA ARG A 493 -36.10 -17.34 7.31
C ARG A 493 -36.77 -16.50 6.22
N VAL A 494 -38.10 -16.50 6.17
CA VAL A 494 -38.88 -15.70 5.22
C VAL A 494 -38.63 -14.20 5.45
N ARG A 495 -38.58 -13.74 6.71
CA ARG A 495 -38.29 -12.33 7.03
C ARG A 495 -36.91 -11.90 6.52
N ARG A 496 -35.86 -12.71 6.73
CA ARG A 496 -34.50 -12.41 6.23
C ARG A 496 -34.44 -12.28 4.71
N VAL A 497 -35.05 -13.23 3.99
CA VAL A 497 -35.05 -13.19 2.53
C VAL A 497 -35.90 -12.04 1.98
N ILE A 498 -37.00 -11.67 2.66
CA ILE A 498 -37.76 -10.44 2.34
C ILE A 498 -36.87 -9.20 2.49
N SER A 499 -36.10 -9.10 3.58
CA SER A 499 -35.17 -7.98 3.77
C SER A 499 -34.14 -7.89 2.65
N ILE A 500 -33.58 -9.01 2.18
CA ILE A 500 -32.65 -8.99 1.04
C ILE A 500 -33.35 -8.55 -0.24
N ARG A 501 -34.54 -9.09 -0.53
CA ARG A 501 -35.30 -8.70 -1.72
C ARG A 501 -35.59 -7.20 -1.73
N ASP A 502 -35.98 -6.63 -0.61
CA ASP A 502 -36.33 -5.22 -0.52
C ASP A 502 -35.09 -4.35 -0.76
N VAL A 503 -33.95 -4.70 -0.16
CA VAL A 503 -32.67 -4.02 -0.42
C VAL A 503 -32.20 -4.19 -1.88
N ALA A 504 -32.39 -5.36 -2.47
CA ALA A 504 -32.05 -5.61 -3.88
C ALA A 504 -32.93 -4.79 -4.84
N ARG A 505 -34.21 -4.57 -4.50
CA ARG A 505 -35.09 -3.67 -5.26
C ARG A 505 -34.65 -2.21 -5.16
N ASP A 506 -34.26 -1.75 -3.98
CA ASP A 506 -33.69 -0.42 -3.79
C ASP A 506 -32.37 -0.25 -4.58
N ALA A 507 -31.62 -1.35 -4.74
CA ALA A 507 -30.42 -1.43 -5.58
C ALA A 507 -30.71 -1.48 -7.09
N ALA A 508 -31.99 -1.54 -7.52
CA ALA A 508 -32.43 -1.78 -8.89
C ALA A 508 -31.87 -3.08 -9.52
N VAL A 509 -31.67 -4.10 -8.69
CA VAL A 509 -31.21 -5.44 -9.10
C VAL A 509 -32.41 -6.29 -9.51
N ASP A 510 -32.25 -7.18 -10.50
CA ASP A 510 -33.29 -8.16 -10.84
C ASP A 510 -33.53 -9.11 -9.66
N THR A 511 -34.78 -9.14 -9.18
CA THR A 511 -35.17 -9.92 -7.99
C THR A 511 -35.96 -11.19 -8.32
N ALA A 512 -36.14 -11.55 -9.59
CA ALA A 512 -36.96 -12.71 -10.00
C ALA A 512 -36.52 -14.03 -9.33
N ALA A 513 -35.21 -14.26 -9.22
CA ALA A 513 -34.66 -15.44 -8.55
C ALA A 513 -34.94 -15.45 -7.03
N ILE A 514 -34.83 -14.29 -6.38
CA ILE A 514 -35.11 -14.13 -4.94
C ILE A 514 -36.63 -14.31 -4.67
N GLU A 515 -37.48 -13.83 -5.57
CA GLU A 515 -38.93 -14.04 -5.49
C GLU A 515 -39.30 -15.52 -5.63
N THR A 516 -38.63 -16.24 -6.52
CA THR A 516 -38.79 -17.70 -6.68
C THR A 516 -38.40 -18.44 -5.40
N LEU A 517 -37.27 -18.05 -4.78
CA LEU A 517 -36.83 -18.58 -3.49
C LEU A 517 -37.87 -18.33 -2.38
N LEU A 518 -38.42 -17.10 -2.29
CA LEU A 518 -39.47 -16.75 -1.33
C LEU A 518 -40.75 -17.57 -1.53
N ALA A 519 -41.15 -17.81 -2.79
CA ALA A 519 -42.30 -18.65 -3.10
C ALA A 519 -42.06 -20.10 -2.63
N GLY A 520 -40.85 -20.64 -2.86
CA GLY A 520 -40.43 -21.95 -2.37
C GLY A 520 -40.50 -22.06 -0.84
N LEU A 521 -39.94 -21.09 -0.11
CA LEU A 521 -39.99 -21.06 1.36
C LEU A 521 -41.42 -21.00 1.89
N ARG A 522 -42.28 -20.18 1.29
CA ARG A 522 -43.71 -20.08 1.69
C ARG A 522 -44.46 -21.39 1.44
N SER A 523 -44.09 -22.14 0.40
CA SER A 523 -44.70 -23.44 0.09
C SER A 523 -44.34 -24.54 1.11
N LEU A 524 -43.21 -24.41 1.83
CA LEU A 524 -42.82 -25.32 2.91
C LEU A 524 -43.70 -25.18 4.16
N GLY A 525 -44.34 -24.01 4.35
CA GLY A 525 -45.26 -23.73 5.45
C GLY A 525 -46.73 -24.09 5.14
N ALA A 526 -47.05 -24.49 3.92
CA ALA A 526 -48.38 -24.95 3.55
C ALA A 526 -48.57 -26.41 4.01
N PRO A 527 -49.75 -26.80 4.53
CA PRO A 527 -50.04 -28.19 4.86
C PRO A 527 -49.82 -29.05 3.61
N PRO A 528 -49.20 -30.24 3.73
CA PRO A 528 -48.75 -31.00 2.58
C PRO A 528 -49.96 -31.45 1.76
N THR A 529 -50.19 -30.84 0.61
CA THR A 529 -50.89 -31.52 -0.47
C THR A 529 -49.88 -32.46 -1.13
N ALA A 530 -50.31 -33.70 -1.37
CA ALA A 530 -49.49 -34.89 -1.62
C ALA A 530 -48.49 -34.83 -2.79
N GLY A 531 -48.36 -33.71 -3.50
CA GLY A 531 -47.43 -33.53 -4.63
C GLY A 531 -46.17 -32.69 -4.36
N ALA A 532 -46.04 -32.00 -3.22
CA ALA A 532 -45.00 -30.98 -3.04
C ALA A 532 -43.61 -31.52 -2.63
N ARG A 533 -43.52 -32.74 -2.07
CA ARG A 533 -42.24 -33.31 -1.57
C ARG A 533 -41.23 -33.67 -2.66
N ALA A 534 -41.60 -33.66 -3.94
CA ALA A 534 -40.73 -34.13 -5.03
C ALA A 534 -39.94 -33.00 -5.76
N ARG A 535 -40.15 -31.72 -5.45
CA ARG A 535 -39.63 -30.61 -6.30
C ARG A 535 -38.43 -29.83 -5.76
N LEU A 536 -37.98 -30.05 -4.52
CA LEU A 536 -36.84 -29.29 -3.95
C LEU A 536 -35.47 -29.98 -4.03
N ALA A 537 -35.38 -31.18 -4.64
CA ALA A 537 -34.10 -31.86 -4.87
C ALA A 537 -33.47 -31.56 -6.25
N PHE A 538 -34.15 -30.82 -7.13
CA PHE A 538 -33.66 -30.53 -8.48
C PHE A 538 -34.06 -29.11 -8.92
N ALA A 539 -33.35 -28.10 -8.43
CA ALA A 539 -33.14 -26.90 -9.24
C ALA A 539 -32.00 -27.24 -10.22
N PRO A 540 -32.23 -27.30 -11.54
CA PRO A 540 -31.15 -27.52 -12.48
C PRO A 540 -30.22 -26.30 -12.44
N LEU A 541 -28.93 -26.54 -12.19
CA LEU A 541 -27.87 -25.60 -12.55
C LEU A 541 -28.02 -25.24 -14.04
N PRO A 542 -27.78 -23.98 -14.46
CA PRO A 542 -27.80 -23.62 -15.87
C PRO A 542 -26.77 -24.49 -16.59
N LYS A 543 -27.21 -25.21 -17.63
CA LYS A 543 -26.33 -26.00 -18.49
C LYS A 543 -25.32 -25.04 -19.12
N GLY A 544 -24.03 -25.40 -19.01
CA GLY A 544 -22.95 -24.70 -19.68
C GLY A 544 -23.20 -24.56 -21.19
N THR A 545 -22.80 -23.40 -21.70
CA THR A 545 -22.65 -23.11 -23.12
C THR A 545 -21.78 -24.18 -23.77
N PRO A 546 -22.16 -24.77 -24.93
CA PRO A 546 -21.28 -25.70 -25.63
C PRO A 546 -20.12 -24.94 -26.29
N PRO A 547 -18.97 -25.57 -26.53
CA PRO A 547 -17.91 -24.97 -27.32
C PRO A 547 -18.41 -24.85 -28.77
N HIS A 548 -18.34 -23.63 -29.32
CA HIS A 548 -18.37 -23.46 -30.76
C HIS A 548 -17.02 -23.89 -31.33
N ASN A 549 -17.09 -24.74 -32.36
CA ASN A 549 -15.98 -25.04 -33.28
C ASN A 549 -15.32 -23.78 -33.83
#